data_AF-A0AAW4WNN2-F1
#
_entry.id   AF-A0AAW4WNN2-F1
#
_cell.length_a   1.000
_cell.length_b   1.000
_cell.length_c   1.000
_cell.angle_alpha   90.00
_cell.angle_beta   90.00
_cell.angle_gamma   90.00
#
_symmetry.space_group_name_H-M   'P 1'
#
loop_
_entity.id
_entity.type
_entity.pdbx_description
1 polymer ?
#
loop_
_entity_poly.entity_id
_entity_poly.type
_entity_poly.pdbx_seq_one_letter_code
_entity_poly.pdbx_strand_id
1 'polypeptide(L)' 'MDNQRRVFIYYSIKNICEDLNCGTQKACKLLDELEKVGALERKRQGLGRPNKLYLKKMF' A
#
# COMPACT_ATOMS: atom_id res chain seq x y z
N MET A 1 6.52 -2.08 -12.48
CA MET A 1 5.50 -2.78 -13.29
C MET A 1 5.63 -4.27 -13.05
N ASP A 2 4.54 -5.02 -12.89
CA ASP A 2 4.58 -6.48 -12.84
C ASP A 2 4.44 -7.11 -14.24
N ASN A 3 4.44 -8.44 -14.31
CA ASN A 3 4.33 -9.18 -15.59
C ASN A 3 2.98 -8.94 -16.31
N GLN A 4 1.99 -8.38 -15.62
CA GLN A 4 0.69 -7.99 -16.16
C GLN A 4 0.63 -6.48 -16.47
N ARG A 5 1.78 -5.79 -16.52
CA ARG A 5 1.90 -4.34 -16.72
C ARG A 5 1.16 -3.51 -15.68
N ARG A 6 0.95 -4.03 -14.46
CA ARG A 6 0.38 -3.24 -13.36
C ARG A 6 1.49 -2.46 -12.65
N VAL A 7 1.27 -1.17 -12.45
CA VAL A 7 2.16 -0.31 -11.66
C VAL A 7 2.00 -0.65 -10.18
N PHE A 8 3.12 -0.74 -9.46
CA PHE A 8 3.13 -0.87 -8.00
C PHE A 8 4.29 -0.07 -7.43
N ILE A 9 4.17 0.28 -6.16
CA ILE A 9 5.23 0.90 -5.37
C ILE A 9 5.60 0.00 -4.19
N TYR A 10 6.86 0.10 -3.75
CA TYR A 10 7.25 -0.36 -2.42
C TYR A 10 7.21 0.83 -1.50
N TYR A 11 6.31 0.78 -0.52
CA TYR A 11 6.14 1.85 0.43
C TYR A 11 6.10 1.29 1.84
N SER A 12 7.07 1.69 2.65
CA SER A 12 7.18 1.22 4.02
C SER A 12 6.12 1.91 4.88
N ILE A 13 5.65 1.25 5.94
CA ILE A 13 4.75 1.90 6.90
C ILE A 13 5.43 3.12 7.53
N LYS A 14 6.75 3.10 7.71
CA LYS A 14 7.52 4.25 8.22
C LYS A 14 7.39 5.47 7.31
N ASN A 15 7.57 5.29 6.00
CA ASN A 15 7.44 6.40 5.04
C ASN A 15 6.00 6.95 5.03
N ILE A 16 4.99 6.06 5.14
CA ILE A 16 3.58 6.48 5.23
C ILE A 16 3.33 7.30 6.49
N CYS A 17 3.89 6.88 7.63
CA CYS A 17 3.80 7.60 8.88
C CYS A 17 4.44 8.99 8.78
N GLU A 18 5.61 9.10 8.14
CA GLU A 18 6.31 10.37 7.92
C GLU A 18 5.52 11.31 7.01
N ASP A 19 5.06 10.83 5.85
CA ASP A 19 4.32 11.65 4.88
C ASP A 19 2.94 12.08 5.37
N LEU A 20 2.22 11.19 6.05
CA LEU A 20 0.87 11.46 6.56
C LEU A 20 0.90 12.04 7.99
N ASN A 21 2.09 12.26 8.54
CA ASN A 21 2.33 12.69 9.91
C ASN A 21 1.44 11.93 10.92
N CYS A 22 1.49 10.59 10.86
CA CYS A 22 0.62 9.73 11.65
C CYS A 22 1.34 8.53 12.25
N GLY A 23 0.80 7.98 13.34
CA GLY A 23 1.35 6.76 13.94
C GLY A 23 1.00 5.50 13.14
N THR A 24 1.77 4.44 13.34
CA THR A 24 1.66 3.13 12.65
C THR A 24 0.23 2.59 12.62
N GLN A 25 -0.51 2.66 13.74
CA GLN A 25 -1.89 2.19 13.78
C GLN A 25 -2.81 2.97 12.83
N LYS A 26 -2.64 4.29 12.74
CA LYS A 26 -3.43 5.14 11.86
C LYS A 26 -3.06 4.92 10.40
N ALA A 27 -1.76 4.81 10.10
CA ALA A 27 -1.27 4.45 8.77
C ALA A 27 -1.87 3.12 8.28
N CYS A 28 -1.86 2.07 9.12
CA CYS A 28 -2.47 0.79 8.77
C CYS A 28 -3.97 0.91 8.51
N LYS A 29 -4.72 1.60 9.40
CA LYS A 29 -6.17 1.80 9.21
C LYS A 29 -6.51 2.53 7.91
N LEU A 30 -5.77 3.59 7.56
CA LEU A 30 -5.97 4.32 6.31
C LEU A 30 -5.74 3.42 5.09
N LEU A 31 -4.70 2.60 5.10
CA LEU A 31 -4.46 1.64 4.02
C LEU A 31 -5.58 0.59 3.94
N ASP A 32 -6.11 0.13 5.08
CA ASP A 32 -7.23 -0.82 5.12
C ASP A 32 -8.52 -0.20 4.56
N GLU A 33 -8.79 1.08 4.85
CA GLU A 33 -9.92 1.82 4.29
C GLU A 33 -9.79 2.00 2.78
N LEU A 34 -8.59 2.35 2.29
CA LEU A 34 -8.30 2.45 0.86
C LEU A 34 -8.46 1.11 0.13
N GLU A 35 -8.10 -0.01 0.75
CA GLU A 35 -8.37 -1.34 0.20
C GLU A 35 -9.86 -1.66 0.17
N LYS A 36 -10.62 -1.31 1.23
CA LYS A 36 -12.07 -1.55 1.29
C LYS A 36 -12.84 -0.82 0.20
N VAL A 37 -12.46 0.41 -0.12
CA VAL A 37 -13.07 1.15 -1.23
C VAL A 37 -12.52 0.70 -2.60
N GLY A 38 -11.48 -0.14 -2.63
CA GLY A 38 -10.89 -0.69 -3.84
C GLY A 38 -9.81 0.19 -4.49
N ALA A 39 -9.33 1.23 -3.82
CA ALA A 39 -8.36 2.20 -4.37
C ALA A 39 -6.93 1.69 -4.30
N LEU A 40 -6.69 0.72 -3.43
CA LEU A 40 -5.39 0.13 -3.17
C LEU A 40 -5.51 -1.40 -3.14
N GLU A 41 -4.42 -2.10 -3.47
CA GLU A 41 -4.25 -3.53 -3.21
C GLU A 41 -2.83 -3.80 -2.70
N ARG A 42 -2.71 -4.40 -1.51
CA ARG A 42 -1.43 -4.87 -0.96
C ARG A 42 -1.23 -6.34 -1.29
N LYS A 43 -0.06 -6.66 -1.87
CA LYS A 43 0.37 -8.03 -2.14
C LYS A 43 1.60 -8.37 -1.31
N ARG A 44 1.45 -9.31 -0.36
CA ARG A 44 2.57 -9.90 0.38
C ARG A 44 3.49 -10.70 -0.55
N GLN A 45 4.79 -10.58 -0.35
CA GLN A 45 5.82 -11.23 -1.17
C GLN A 45 6.62 -12.33 -0.45
N GLY A 46 6.25 -12.64 0.80
CA GLY A 46 6.99 -13.54 1.67
C GLY A 46 7.64 -12.80 2.85
N LEU A 47 8.29 -13.56 3.72
CA LEU A 47 8.96 -13.05 4.91
C LEU A 47 10.15 -12.14 4.53
N GLY A 48 10.32 -11.04 5.26
CA GLY A 48 11.43 -10.10 5.07
C GLY A 48 11.35 -9.21 3.82
N ARG A 49 10.31 -9.35 2.99
CA ARG A 49 10.12 -8.51 1.79
C ARG A 49 8.99 -7.52 2.00
N PRO A 50 9.15 -6.25 1.60
CA PRO A 50 8.08 -5.26 1.69
C PRO A 50 6.89 -5.67 0.81
N ASN A 51 5.69 -5.27 1.22
CA ASN A 51 4.50 -5.50 0.41
C ASN A 51 4.56 -4.67 -0.88
N LYS A 52 4.05 -5.23 -1.97
CA LYS A 52 3.74 -4.44 -3.17
C LYS A 52 2.42 -3.72 -2.95
N LEU A 53 2.40 -2.41 -3.17
CA LEU A 53 1.21 -1.58 -3.13
C LEU A 53 0.82 -1.24 -4.57
N TYR A 54 -0.32 -1.76 -5.01
CA TYR A 54 -0.88 -1.47 -6.33
C TYR A 54 -1.94 -0.40 -6.20
N LEU A 55 -1.78 0.71 -6.92
CA LEU A 55 -2.81 1.74 -7.01
C LEU A 55 -3.85 1.29 -8.04
N LYS A 56 -5.12 1.30 -7.64
CA LYS A 56 -6.24 1.01 -8.53
C LYS A 56 -6.86 2.32 -8.96
N LYS A 57 -7.12 2.44 -10.26
CA LYS A 57 -7.81 3.59 -10.79
C LYS A 57 -9.28 3.48 -10.38
N MET A 58 -9.73 4.44 -9.58
CA MET A 58 -11.13 4.73 -9.43
C MET A 58 -11.54 5.48 -10.70
N PHE A 59 -12.41 4.86 -11.50
CA PHE A 59 -12.99 5.42 -12.74
C PHE A 59 -12.07 5.44 -13.99
#